data_AF-A0A8G2FEA8-F1
#
_entry.id   AF-A0A8G2FEA8-F1
#
_cell.length_a   1.000
_cell.length_b   1.000
_cell.length_c   1.000
_cell.angle_alpha   90.00
_cell.angle_beta   90.00
_cell.angle_gamma   90.00
#
_symmetry.space_group_name_H-M   'P 1'
#
loop_
_entity.id
_entity.type
_entity.pdbx_description
1 polymer ?
#
loop_
_entity_poly.entity_id
_entity_poly.type
_entity_poly.pdbx_seq_one_letter_code
_entity_poly.pdbx_strand_id
1 'polypeptide(L)'
;MSTSEQHDILGELFREDRNLAAVPGLEELDSLIHACLAPTAPRPATGKKVLPLKSKAGASRKKTTHYLREDVFDGLTQAKVILKRLLPEGAKGRASKSNLVNYAVNTLLREIEEKGVDSPIIKRILEKK
;
A
#
# COMPACT_ATOMS: atom_id res chain seq x y z
N MET A 1 -3.08 33.23 -29.58
CA MET A 1 -2.74 32.68 -28.26
C MET A 1 -4.04 32.35 -27.55
N SER A 2 -4.39 31.07 -27.43
CA SER A 2 -5.65 30.62 -26.81
C SER A 2 -5.42 30.36 -25.32
N THR A 3 -6.07 31.14 -24.47
CA THR A 3 -6.15 30.90 -23.03
C THR A 3 -7.21 29.84 -22.78
N SER A 4 -6.80 28.63 -22.37
CA SER A 4 -7.71 27.61 -21.87
C SER A 4 -8.25 28.07 -20.51
N GLU A 5 -9.52 28.45 -20.45
CA GLU A 5 -10.21 28.72 -19.18
C GLU A 5 -10.24 27.41 -18.37
N GLN A 6 -9.57 27.42 -17.22
CA GLN A 6 -9.66 26.33 -16.24
C GLN A 6 -11.02 26.43 -15.56
N HIS A 7 -11.95 25.57 -15.97
CA HIS A 7 -13.21 25.40 -15.26
C HIS A 7 -12.94 24.83 -13.86
N ASP A 8 -13.16 25.64 -12.83
CA ASP A 8 -13.09 25.22 -11.43
C ASP A 8 -14.40 24.54 -11.02
N ILE A 9 -14.41 23.22 -11.22
CA ILE A 9 -15.53 22.32 -10.92
C ILE A 9 -15.90 22.38 -9.42
N LEU A 10 -14.91 22.57 -8.54
CA LEU A 10 -15.14 22.56 -7.09
C LEU A 10 -15.74 23.89 -6.64
N GLY A 11 -15.23 25.00 -7.17
CA GLY A 11 -15.78 26.34 -6.91
C GLY A 11 -17.22 26.51 -7.42
N GLU A 12 -17.66 25.69 -8.36
CA GLU A 12 -19.03 25.66 -8.87
C GLU A 12 -19.97 24.80 -8.01
N LEU A 13 -19.44 23.73 -7.39
CA LEU A 13 -20.19 22.79 -6.56
C LEU A 13 -20.58 23.37 -5.19
N PHE A 14 -19.77 24.29 -4.65
CA PHE A 14 -20.00 24.92 -3.34
C PHE A 14 -20.80 26.23 -3.40
N ARG A 15 -21.29 26.65 -4.58
CA ARG A 15 -22.22 27.78 -4.68
C ARG A 15 -23.62 27.28 -4.33
N GLU A 16 -24.13 27.75 -3.19
CA GLU A 16 -25.40 27.36 -2.58
C GLU A 16 -26.68 27.68 -3.41
N ASP A 17 -26.54 28.22 -4.62
CA ASP A 17 -27.64 28.64 -5.50
C ASP A 17 -27.98 27.66 -6.64
N ARG A 18 -27.76 26.36 -6.44
CA ARG A 18 -28.19 25.34 -7.42
C ARG A 18 -29.43 24.64 -6.94
N ASN A 19 -30.56 24.94 -7.61
CA ASN A 19 -31.73 24.09 -7.66
C ASN A 19 -31.29 22.62 -7.82
N LEU A 20 -31.32 21.86 -6.73
CA LEU A 20 -30.92 20.45 -6.65
C LEU A 20 -31.75 19.55 -7.58
N ALA A 21 -32.82 20.08 -8.17
CA ALA A 21 -33.73 19.41 -9.08
C ALA A 21 -33.16 19.11 -10.48
N ALA A 22 -31.96 19.57 -10.82
CA ALA A 22 -31.38 19.38 -12.16
C ALA A 22 -29.94 18.88 -12.14
N VAL A 23 -29.58 18.00 -11.20
CA VAL A 23 -28.31 17.26 -11.27
C VAL A 23 -28.53 16.04 -12.18
N PRO A 24 -27.89 15.96 -13.36
CA PRO A 24 -28.04 14.82 -14.25
C PRO A 24 -27.59 13.54 -13.55
N GLY A 25 -28.48 12.55 -13.49
CA GLY A 25 -28.24 11.24 -12.87
C GLY A 25 -28.55 11.14 -11.38
N LEU A 26 -29.17 12.17 -10.78
CA LEU A 26 -29.68 12.08 -9.42
C LEU A 26 -30.80 11.04 -9.30
N GLU A 27 -31.74 11.01 -10.25
CA GLU A 27 -32.78 9.97 -10.34
C GLU A 27 -32.22 8.55 -10.49
N GLU A 28 -31.09 8.40 -11.19
CA GLU A 28 -30.44 7.10 -11.41
C GLU A 28 -29.75 6.62 -10.14
N LEU A 29 -29.12 7.53 -9.40
CA LEU A 29 -28.56 7.28 -8.08
C LEU A 29 -29.65 6.97 -7.05
N ASP A 30 -30.74 7.73 -7.04
CA ASP A 30 -31.87 7.53 -6.14
C ASP A 30 -32.55 6.17 -6.39
N SER A 31 -32.72 5.82 -7.67
CA SER A 31 -33.16 4.49 -8.11
C SER A 31 -32.24 3.37 -7.62
N LEU A 32 -30.92 3.58 -7.63
CA LEU A 32 -29.95 2.60 -7.13
C LEU A 32 -30.02 2.45 -5.60
N ILE A 33 -30.14 3.56 -4.87
CA ILE A 33 -30.27 3.58 -3.41
C ILE A 33 -31.53 2.81 -2.99
N HIS A 34 -32.67 3.08 -3.64
CA HIS A 34 -33.92 2.36 -3.37
C HIS A 34 -33.84 0.88 -3.74
N ALA A 35 -33.14 0.52 -4.82
CA ALA A 35 -32.91 -0.89 -5.18
C ALA A 35 -32.04 -1.64 -4.16
N CYS A 36 -31.12 -0.97 -3.48
CA CYS A 36 -30.28 -1.55 -2.44
C CYS A 36 -30.97 -1.62 -1.06
N LEU A 37 -31.92 -0.73 -0.77
CA LEU A 37 -32.62 -0.66 0.50
C LEU A 37 -33.88 -1.54 0.58
N ALA A 38 -34.42 -1.97 -0.56
CA ALA A 38 -35.57 -2.87 -0.59
C ALA A 38 -35.21 -4.25 0.03
N PRO A 39 -35.98 -4.78 1.00
CA PRO A 39 -35.79 -6.13 1.50
C PRO A 39 -36.11 -7.11 0.36
N THR A 40 -35.09 -7.74 -0.20
CA THR A 40 -35.23 -8.69 -1.30
C THR A 40 -36.06 -9.90 -0.88
N ALA A 41 -37.28 -10.02 -1.43
CA ALA A 41 -37.88 -11.32 -1.68
C ALA A 41 -36.90 -12.16 -2.52
N PRO A 42 -36.83 -13.50 -2.30
CA PRO A 42 -35.80 -14.33 -2.92
C PRO A 42 -35.99 -14.36 -4.43
N ARG A 43 -35.12 -13.63 -5.14
CA ARG A 43 -35.04 -13.65 -6.60
C ARG A 43 -34.30 -14.93 -7.02
N PRO A 44 -34.75 -15.66 -8.06
CA PRO A 44 -34.05 -16.86 -8.51
C PRO A 44 -32.61 -16.50 -8.91
N ALA A 45 -31.67 -17.16 -8.25
CA ALA A 45 -30.25 -16.90 -8.35
C ALA A 45 -29.75 -17.19 -9.77
N THR A 46 -29.64 -16.15 -10.61
CA THR A 46 -28.71 -16.18 -11.73
C THR A 46 -27.31 -16.09 -11.15
N GLY A 47 -26.70 -17.26 -10.93
CA GLY A 47 -25.42 -17.43 -10.28
C GLY A 47 -24.31 -16.62 -10.95
N LYS A 48 -24.07 -15.41 -10.47
CA LYS A 48 -22.80 -14.72 -10.69
C LYS A 48 -21.73 -15.60 -10.02
N LYS A 49 -20.89 -16.24 -10.83
CA LYS A 49 -19.72 -16.99 -10.38
C LYS A 49 -18.76 -15.99 -9.73
N VAL A 50 -18.96 -15.70 -8.44
CA VAL A 50 -18.01 -14.93 -7.65
C VAL A 50 -16.76 -15.79 -7.53
N LEU A 51 -15.64 -15.28 -8.07
CA LEU A 51 -14.35 -15.95 -7.93
C LEU A 51 -14.06 -16.11 -6.43
N PRO A 52 -13.75 -17.32 -5.95
CA PRO A 52 -13.45 -17.51 -4.54
C PRO A 52 -12.22 -16.69 -4.20
N LEU A 53 -12.36 -15.73 -3.27
CA LEU A 53 -11.21 -15.13 -2.62
C LEU A 53 -10.49 -16.27 -1.90
N LYS A 54 -9.42 -16.78 -2.51
CA LYS A 54 -8.47 -17.66 -1.83
C LYS A 54 -7.88 -16.87 -0.67
N SER A 55 -8.48 -16.95 0.51
CA SER A 55 -7.81 -16.63 1.75
C SER A 55 -6.67 -17.65 1.85
N LYS A 56 -5.47 -17.24 1.44
CA LYS A 56 -4.29 -18.03 1.74
C LYS A 56 -4.20 -18.04 3.26
N ALA A 57 -4.55 -19.17 3.86
CA ALA A 57 -4.18 -19.53 5.22
C ALA A 57 -2.64 -19.63 5.27
N GLY A 58 -1.99 -18.48 5.15
CA GLY A 58 -0.55 -18.31 5.33
C GLY A 58 -0.31 -17.94 6.78
N ALA A 59 0.74 -18.52 7.37
CA ALA A 59 1.21 -18.24 8.71
C ALA A 59 1.04 -16.75 9.09
N SER A 60 0.48 -16.49 10.28
CA SER A 60 0.18 -15.14 10.76
C SER A 60 1.47 -14.31 10.82
N ARG A 61 1.69 -13.49 9.78
CA ARG A 61 2.85 -12.61 9.73
C ARG A 61 2.62 -11.45 10.69
N LYS A 62 3.40 -11.41 11.77
CA LYS A 62 3.46 -10.24 12.67
C LYS A 62 4.03 -9.06 11.89
N LYS A 63 3.34 -7.92 11.91
CA LYS A 63 3.76 -6.66 11.29
C LYS A 63 4.00 -5.66 12.41
N THR A 64 5.16 -5.02 12.37
CA THR A 64 5.55 -3.96 13.31
C THR A 64 6.13 -2.81 12.51
N THR A 65 5.82 -1.58 12.89
CA THR A 65 6.36 -0.37 12.28
C THR A 65 7.54 0.11 13.12
N HIS A 66 8.71 0.24 12.49
CA HIS A 66 9.91 0.79 13.12
C HIS A 66 10.26 2.12 12.46
N TYR A 67 10.52 3.14 13.28
CA TYR A 67 10.99 4.42 12.80
C TYR A 67 12.48 4.34 12.48
N LEU A 68 12.85 4.78 11.28
CA LEU A 68 14.23 4.89 10.82
C LEU A 68 14.56 6.37 10.68
N ARG A 69 15.84 6.71 10.81
CA ARG A 69 16.33 8.04 10.44
C ARG A 69 16.13 8.27 8.93
N GLU A 70 15.95 9.52 8.55
CA GLU A 70 15.66 9.93 7.17
C GLU A 70 16.78 9.50 6.20
N ASP A 71 18.05 9.72 6.59
CA ASP A 71 19.24 9.31 5.85
C ASP A 71 19.24 7.81 5.51
N VAL A 72 18.85 6.98 6.47
CA VAL A 72 18.74 5.52 6.30
C VAL A 72 17.60 5.17 5.35
N PHE A 73 16.46 5.86 5.46
CA PHE A 73 15.30 5.60 4.61
C PHE A 73 15.57 5.94 3.14
N ASP A 74 16.27 7.04 2.88
CA ASP A 74 16.69 7.44 1.54
C ASP A 74 17.70 6.45 0.97
N GLY A 75 18.68 6.03 1.79
CA GLY A 75 19.62 4.98 1.45
C GLY A 75 18.91 3.67 1.04
N LEU A 76 17.88 3.24 1.78
CA LEU A 76 17.07 2.07 1.43
C LEU A 76 16.33 2.23 0.10
N THR A 77 15.88 3.45 -0.20
CA THR A 77 15.18 3.75 -1.46
C THR A 77 16.14 3.66 -2.65
N GLN A 78 17.34 4.22 -2.52
CA GLN A 78 18.40 4.10 -3.53
C GLN A 78 18.85 2.65 -3.71
N ALA A 79 19.12 1.95 -2.60
CA ALA A 79 19.52 0.54 -2.61
C ALA A 79 18.48 -0.35 -3.32
N LYS A 80 17.19 -0.11 -3.11
CA LYS A 80 16.11 -0.81 -3.83
C LYS A 80 16.20 -0.62 -5.34
N VAL A 81 16.47 0.61 -5.81
CA VAL A 81 16.60 0.91 -7.25
C VAL A 81 17.79 0.16 -7.83
N ILE A 82 18.94 0.19 -7.14
CA ILE A 82 20.16 -0.53 -7.55
C ILE A 82 19.88 -2.05 -7.61
N LEU A 83 19.28 -2.61 -6.56
CA LEU A 83 18.98 -4.04 -6.48
C LEU A 83 18.05 -4.49 -7.62
N LYS A 84 17.07 -3.66 -7.99
CA LYS A 84 16.16 -3.94 -9.12
C LYS A 84 16.86 -3.94 -10.47
N ARG A 85 17.96 -3.19 -10.64
CA ARG A 85 18.76 -3.19 -11.87
C ARG A 85 19.62 -4.45 -11.98
N LEU A 86 20.07 -4.99 -10.85
CA LEU A 86 20.91 -6.19 -10.79
C LEU A 86 20.11 -7.50 -10.87
N LEU A 87 18.83 -7.48 -10.51
CA LEU A 87 17.98 -8.66 -10.48
C LEU A 87 17.31 -8.95 -11.83
N PRO A 88 17.15 -10.23 -12.20
CA PRO A 88 16.39 -10.62 -13.39
C PRO A 88 14.90 -10.23 -13.23
N GLU A 89 14.20 -10.04 -14.35
CA GLU A 89 12.79 -9.55 -14.39
C GLU A 89 11.86 -10.31 -13.43
N GLY A 90 11.99 -11.64 -13.34
CA GLY A 90 11.19 -12.47 -12.45
C GLY A 90 11.44 -12.28 -10.95
N ALA A 91 12.57 -11.67 -10.57
CA ALA A 91 12.98 -11.49 -9.17
C ALA A 91 12.82 -10.05 -8.67
N LYS A 92 12.52 -9.07 -9.54
CA LYS A 92 12.37 -7.65 -9.16
C LYS A 92 11.28 -7.41 -8.11
N GLY A 93 10.26 -8.26 -8.04
CA GLY A 93 9.22 -8.22 -7.01
C GLY A 93 9.73 -8.54 -5.60
N ARG A 94 10.84 -9.29 -5.49
CA ARG A 94 11.46 -9.63 -4.19
C ARG A 94 12.27 -8.47 -3.61
N ALA A 95 12.66 -7.51 -4.45
CA ALA A 95 13.38 -6.28 -4.10
C ALA A 95 12.45 -5.22 -3.48
N SER A 96 11.87 -5.53 -2.32
CA SER A 96 11.07 -4.57 -1.53
C SER A 96 11.90 -4.02 -0.36
N LYS A 97 11.56 -2.81 0.11
CA LYS A 97 12.22 -2.20 1.27
C LYS A 97 12.12 -3.10 2.50
N SER A 98 10.95 -3.66 2.76
CA SER A 98 10.72 -4.58 3.88
C SER A 98 11.55 -5.86 3.78
N ASN A 99 11.71 -6.43 2.58
CA ASN A 99 12.55 -7.61 2.41
C ASN A 99 14.04 -7.29 2.58
N LEU A 100 14.49 -6.13 2.09
CA LEU A 100 15.87 -5.68 2.25
C LEU A 100 16.21 -5.50 3.73
N VAL A 101 15.35 -4.80 4.48
CA VAL A 101 15.50 -4.62 5.93
C VAL A 101 15.48 -5.96 6.65
N ASN A 102 14.52 -6.83 6.36
CA ASN A 102 14.45 -8.15 7.01
C ASN A 102 15.69 -9.01 6.74
N TYR A 103 16.20 -9.00 5.50
CA TYR A 103 17.40 -9.74 5.16
C TYR A 103 18.61 -9.20 5.91
N ALA A 104 18.82 -7.88 5.89
CA ALA A 104 19.90 -7.23 6.61
C ALA A 104 19.86 -7.54 8.12
N VAL A 105 18.68 -7.37 8.75
CA VAL A 105 18.51 -7.65 10.19
C VAL A 105 18.78 -9.12 10.50
N ASN A 106 18.24 -10.06 9.72
CA ASN A 106 18.50 -11.48 9.96
C ASN A 106 19.97 -11.86 9.77
N THR A 107 20.65 -11.28 8.79
CA THR A 107 22.10 -11.49 8.60
C THR A 107 22.89 -10.96 9.78
N LEU A 108 22.54 -9.77 10.30
CA LEU A 108 23.19 -9.19 11.48
C LEU A 108 22.94 -10.03 12.74
N LEU A 109 21.70 -10.47 12.96
CA LEU A 109 21.36 -11.34 14.10
C LEU A 109 22.13 -12.66 14.04
N ARG A 110 22.20 -13.27 12.86
CA ARG A 110 22.96 -14.50 12.65
C ARG A 110 24.46 -14.30 12.88
N GLU A 111 25.03 -13.18 12.42
CA GLU A 111 26.43 -12.85 12.68
C GLU A 111 26.71 -12.66 14.18
N ILE A 112 25.76 -12.06 14.91
CA ILE A 112 25.84 -11.91 16.37
C ILE A 112 25.78 -13.28 17.06
N GLU A 113 24.90 -14.18 16.63
CA GLU A 113 24.82 -15.54 17.16
C GLU A 113 26.09 -16.36 16.88
N GLU A 114 26.64 -16.27 15.67
CA GLU A 114 27.81 -17.07 15.26
C GLU A 114 29.12 -16.54 15.85
N LYS A 115 29.31 -15.21 15.91
CA LYS A 115 30.58 -14.60 16.31
C LYS A 115 30.57 -14.03 17.73
N GLY A 116 29.41 -13.86 18.34
CA GLY A 116 29.27 -13.33 19.69
C GLY A 116 30.06 -12.03 19.91
N VAL A 117 30.82 -11.97 21.01
CA VAL A 117 31.64 -10.81 21.42
C VAL A 117 32.73 -10.48 20.39
N ASP A 118 33.12 -11.43 19.55
CA ASP A 118 34.09 -11.22 18.49
C ASP A 118 33.51 -10.60 17.23
N SER A 119 32.19 -10.46 17.15
CA SER A 119 31.55 -9.72 16.07
C SER A 119 32.06 -8.27 16.03
N PRO A 120 32.53 -7.78 14.87
CA PRO A 120 32.98 -6.39 14.73
C PRO A 120 31.85 -5.40 15.03
N ILE A 121 30.59 -5.82 14.87
CA ILE A 121 29.41 -5.01 15.20
C ILE A 121 29.32 -4.83 16.72
N ILE A 122 29.47 -5.91 17.49
CA ILE A 122 29.41 -5.85 18.96
C ILE A 122 30.57 -5.02 19.50
N LYS A 123 31.79 -5.23 18.97
CA LYS A 123 32.95 -4.40 19.33
C LYS A 123 32.69 -2.91 19.10
N ARG A 124 32.17 -2.53 17.93
CA ARG A 124 31.81 -1.12 17.62
C ARG A 124 30.69 -0.56 18.50
N ILE A 125 29.75 -1.39 18.96
CA ILE A 125 28.68 -0.96 19.88
C ILE A 125 29.26 -0.75 21.28
N LEU A 126 30.14 -1.64 21.73
CA LEU A 126 30.79 -1.56 23.05
C LEU A 126 31.83 -0.44 23.14
N GLU A 127 32.55 -0.15 22.05
CA GLU A 127 33.52 0.94 21.95
C GLU A 127 32.87 2.33 21.90
N LYS A 128 31.58 2.42 21.55
CA LYS A 128 30.84 3.68 21.50
C LYS A 128 30.30 4.14 22.86
N LYS A 129 30.85 3.60 23.96
CA LYS A 129 30.53 4.01 25.33
C LYS A 129 31.46 5.11 25.83
#